data_AF-A0A7K4FPN6-F1
#
_entry.id   AF-A0A7K4FPN6-F1
#
_cell.length_a   1.000
_cell.length_b   1.000
_cell.length_c   1.000
_cell.angle_alpha   90.00
_cell.angle_beta   90.00
_cell.angle_gamma   90.00
#
_symmetry.space_group_name_H-M   'P 1'
#
loop_
_entity.id
_entity.type
_entity.pdbx_description
1 polymer ?
#
loop_
_entity_poly.entity_id
_entity_poly.type
_entity_poly.pdbx_seq_one_letter_code
_entity_poly.pdbx_strand_id
1 'polypeptide(L)'
;MVGFYLSQIENPVDSNILILHISLGVLLFIMSILSYMYTKNIIRLAHLAIVNILLIVITGIIGSGFIILKTNSLYSTYIPYLHMLLAIGIISNYAVMLGIKRTIDGIDK
;
A
#
# COMPACT_ATOMS: atom_id res chain seq x y z
N MET A 1 6.48 6.12 -2.24
CA MET A 1 7.67 6.97 -2.40
C MET A 1 8.95 6.14 -2.45
N VAL A 2 9.29 5.36 -1.42
CA VAL A 2 10.49 4.50 -1.41
C VAL A 2 10.52 3.47 -2.57
N GLY A 3 9.41 2.81 -2.87
CA GLY A 3 9.33 1.89 -4.02
C GLY A 3 9.64 2.54 -5.37
N PHE A 4 9.21 3.79 -5.59
CA PHE A 4 9.54 4.53 -6.80
C PHE A 4 11.02 4.89 -6.86
N TYR A 5 11.61 5.27 -5.72
CA TYR A 5 13.05 5.51 -5.64
C TYR A 5 13.86 4.24 -5.96
N LEU A 6 13.43 3.08 -5.45
CA LEU A 6 14.06 1.79 -5.76
C LEU A 6 14.04 1.47 -7.26
N SER A 7 13.02 1.91 -8.02
CA SER A 7 13.02 1.70 -9.47
C SER A 7 14.13 2.50 -10.19
N GLN A 8 14.66 3.56 -9.58
CA GLN A 8 15.73 4.38 -10.14
C GLN A 8 17.15 3.85 -9.84
N ILE A 9 17.33 2.98 -8.83
CA ILE A 9 18.63 2.41 -8.45
C ILE A 9 19.01 1.30 -9.42
N GLU A 10 20.20 1.35 -10.03
CA GLU A 10 20.67 0.37 -11.04
C GLU A 10 20.40 -1.09 -10.64
N ASN A 11 20.87 -1.51 -9.46
CA ASN A 11 20.62 -2.83 -8.87
C ASN A 11 19.85 -2.69 -7.54
N PRO A 12 18.50 -2.69 -7.57
CA PRO A 12 17.70 -2.46 -6.36
C PRO A 12 17.70 -3.66 -5.40
N VAL A 13 18.02 -4.86 -5.89
CA VAL A 13 18.01 -6.11 -5.11
C VAL A 13 19.02 -6.10 -3.96
N ASP A 14 20.19 -5.48 -4.16
CA ASP A 14 21.26 -5.42 -3.15
C ASP A 14 21.10 -4.23 -2.18
N SER A 15 20.01 -3.46 -2.33
CA SER A 15 19.81 -2.25 -1.53
C SER A 15 19.19 -2.58 -0.17
N ASN A 16 19.82 -2.13 0.93
CA ASN A 16 19.21 -2.16 2.26
C ASN A 16 17.86 -1.42 2.31
N ILE A 17 17.65 -0.46 1.41
CA ILE A 17 16.39 0.28 1.28
C ILE A 17 15.27 -0.63 0.79
N LEU A 18 15.57 -1.66 -0.02
CA LEU A 18 14.58 -2.64 -0.47
C LEU A 18 14.04 -3.45 0.70
N ILE A 19 14.92 -3.91 1.59
CA ILE A 19 14.53 -4.65 2.79
C ILE A 19 13.59 -3.80 3.64
N LEU A 20 13.99 -2.56 3.94
CA LEU A 20 13.15 -1.62 4.69
C LEU A 20 11.78 -1.41 4.02
N HIS A 21 11.76 -1.24 2.68
CA HIS A 21 10.53 -1.03 1.94
C HIS A 21 9.57 -2.22 2.04
N ILE A 22 10.10 -3.44 1.88
CA ILE A 22 9.32 -4.68 2.01
C ILE A 22 8.80 -4.83 3.44
N SER A 23 9.65 -4.60 4.46
CA SER A 23 9.23 -4.68 5.87
C SER A 23 8.09 -3.71 6.20
N LEU A 24 8.16 -2.47 5.69
CA LEU A 24 7.08 -1.49 5.84
C LEU A 24 5.80 -1.92 5.11
N GLY A 25 5.93 -2.51 3.91
CA GLY A 25 4.79 -3.05 3.17
C GLY A 25 4.08 -4.19 3.93
N VAL A 26 4.85 -5.11 4.51
CA VAL A 26 4.32 -6.20 5.36
C VAL A 26 3.64 -5.65 6.62
N LEU A 27 4.24 -4.65 7.27
CA LEU A 27 3.63 -4.00 8.42
C LEU A 27 2.29 -3.36 8.06
N LEU A 28 2.20 -2.64 6.94
CA LEU A 28 0.95 -2.07 6.45
C LEU A 28 -0.10 -3.14 6.15
N PHE A 29 0.32 -4.28 5.59
CA PHE A 29 -0.58 -5.41 5.34
C PHE A 29 -1.20 -5.95 6.64
N ILE A 30 -0.37 -6.18 7.67
CA ILE A 30 -0.83 -6.61 9.00
C ILE A 30 -1.79 -5.58 9.61
N MET A 31 -1.43 -4.29 9.54
CA MET A 31 -2.27 -3.20 10.05
C MET A 31 -3.62 -3.14 9.32
N SER A 32 -3.67 -3.45 8.02
CA SER A 32 -4.91 -3.51 7.25
C SER A 32 -5.83 -4.64 7.72
N ILE A 33 -5.26 -5.83 7.99
CA ILE A 33 -6.01 -6.97 8.55
C ILE A 33 -6.57 -6.63 9.94
N LEU A 34 -5.73 -6.06 10.81
CA LEU A 34 -6.17 -5.61 12.13
C LEU A 34 -7.28 -4.58 12.02
N SER A 35 -7.14 -3.61 11.12
CA SER A 35 -8.19 -2.61 10.88
C SER A 35 -9.52 -3.26 10.52
N TYR A 36 -9.53 -4.26 9.64
CA TYR A 36 -10.75 -5.02 9.31
C TYR A 36 -11.35 -5.69 10.55
N MET A 37 -10.53 -6.35 11.37
CA MET A 37 -11.00 -7.01 12.59
C MET A 37 -11.66 -6.03 13.57
N TYR A 38 -11.09 -4.83 13.74
CA TYR A 38 -11.62 -3.81 14.64
C TYR A 38 -12.84 -3.07 14.08
N THR A 39 -12.99 -2.98 12.76
CA THR A 39 -14.08 -2.24 12.13
C THR A 39 -15.18 -3.13 11.55
N LYS A 40 -15.15 -4.44 11.79
CA LYS A 40 -16.11 -5.41 11.23
C LYS A 40 -17.59 -5.07 11.50
N ASN A 41 -17.87 -4.37 12.60
CA ASN A 41 -19.23 -3.98 13.00
C ASN A 41 -19.74 -2.75 12.23
N ILE A 42 -18.86 -2.01 11.55
CA ILE A 42 -19.21 -0.83 10.75
C ILE A 42 -18.97 -1.20 9.28
N ILE A 43 -20.03 -1.62 8.58
CA ILE A 43 -20.00 -2.16 7.21
C ILE A 43 -19.13 -1.31 6.28
N ARG A 44 -19.27 0.01 6.33
CA ARG A 44 -18.50 0.93 5.48
C ARG A 44 -16.99 0.87 5.76
N LEU A 45 -16.58 0.85 7.02
CA LEU A 45 -15.17 0.76 7.40
C LEU A 45 -14.60 -0.63 7.10
N ALA A 46 -15.38 -1.69 7.30
CA ALA A 46 -14.98 -3.06 6.96
C ALA A 46 -14.68 -3.21 5.45
N HIS A 47 -15.53 -2.65 4.57
CA HIS A 47 -15.28 -2.65 3.13
C HIS A 47 -14.01 -1.87 2.77
N LEU A 48 -13.80 -0.69 3.34
CA LEU A 48 -12.60 0.11 3.07
C LEU A 48 -11.33 -0.62 3.55
N ALA A 49 -11.39 -1.33 4.68
CA ALA A 49 -10.29 -2.17 5.15
C ALA A 49 -9.97 -3.32 4.16
N ILE A 50 -11.00 -4.02 3.65
CA ILE A 50 -10.82 -5.06 2.62
C ILE A 50 -10.18 -4.46 1.35
N VAL A 51 -10.65 -3.30 0.91
CA VAL A 51 -10.05 -2.59 -0.24
C VAL A 51 -8.57 -2.29 0.02
N ASN A 52 -8.19 -1.86 1.23
CA ASN A 52 -6.78 -1.67 1.58
C ASN A 52 -5.97 -2.97 1.54
N ILE A 53 -6.51 -4.08 2.06
CA ILE A 53 -5.85 -5.40 1.96
C ILE A 53 -5.56 -5.72 0.48
N LEU A 54 -6.55 -5.59 -0.39
CA LEU A 54 -6.42 -5.87 -1.82
C LEU A 54 -5.41 -4.92 -2.49
N LEU A 55 -5.50 -3.62 -2.23
CA LEU A 55 -4.57 -2.64 -2.79
C LEU A 55 -3.13 -2.92 -2.37
N ILE A 56 -2.88 -3.28 -1.12
CA ILE A 56 -1.53 -3.61 -0.63
C ILE A 56 -0.98 -4.85 -1.34
N VAL A 57 -1.79 -5.91 -1.49
CA VAL A 57 -1.38 -7.12 -2.20
C VAL A 57 -1.04 -6.83 -3.67
N ILE A 58 -1.93 -6.11 -4.37
CA ILE A 58 -1.72 -5.73 -5.77
C ILE A 58 -0.47 -4.85 -5.92
N THR A 59 -0.31 -3.88 -5.01
CA THR A 59 0.88 -3.01 -4.98
C THR A 59 2.15 -3.83 -4.78
N GLY A 60 2.15 -4.81 -3.86
CA GLY A 60 3.29 -5.70 -3.63
C GLY A 60 3.66 -6.55 -4.86
N ILE A 61 2.68 -7.10 -5.56
CA ILE A 61 2.89 -7.89 -6.80
C ILE A 61 3.48 -7.00 -7.90
N ILE A 62 2.94 -5.80 -8.08
CA ILE A 62 3.46 -4.84 -9.06
C ILE A 62 4.87 -4.38 -8.67
N GLY A 63 5.10 -4.20 -7.37
CA GLY A 63 6.38 -3.82 -6.78
C GLY A 63 7.48 -4.83 -7.08
N SER A 64 7.22 -6.11 -6.82
CA SER A 64 8.16 -7.18 -7.16
C SER A 64 8.39 -7.28 -8.68
N GLY A 65 7.32 -7.09 -9.47
CA GLY A 65 7.38 -7.09 -10.93
C GLY A 65 8.42 -6.11 -11.49
N PHE A 66 8.39 -4.83 -11.09
CA PHE A 66 9.35 -3.86 -11.64
C PHE A 66 10.77 -4.01 -11.08
N ILE A 67 10.94 -4.60 -9.89
CA ILE A 67 12.26 -4.89 -9.33
C ILE A 67 12.93 -6.05 -10.06
N ILE A 68 12.19 -7.13 -10.33
CA ILE A 68 12.73 -8.32 -10.99
C ILE A 68 12.88 -8.11 -12.50
N LEU A 69 11.90 -7.46 -13.14
CA LEU A 69 11.86 -7.28 -14.60
C LEU A 69 12.40 -5.93 -15.05
N LYS A 70 13.29 -5.31 -14.27
CA LYS A 70 13.81 -3.96 -14.51
C LYS A 70 14.47 -3.80 -15.89
N THR A 71 15.01 -4.86 -16.47
CA THR A 71 15.61 -4.86 -17.82
C THR A 71 14.61 -4.59 -18.94
N ASN A 72 13.31 -4.73 -18.67
CA ASN A 72 12.25 -4.40 -19.62
C ASN A 72 11.85 -2.92 -19.49
N SER A 73 11.80 -2.19 -20.61
CA SER A 73 11.46 -0.76 -20.65
C SER A 73 10.07 -0.45 -20.07
N LEU A 74 9.10 -1.36 -20.25
CA LEU A 74 7.76 -1.21 -19.69
C LEU A 74 7.80 -1.21 -18.16
N TYR A 75 8.57 -2.14 -17.59
CA TYR A 75 8.70 -2.33 -16.14
C TYR A 75 9.60 -1.30 -15.47
N SER A 76 10.64 -0.80 -16.15
CA SER A 76 11.49 0.26 -15.61
C SER A 76 10.86 1.66 -15.71
N THR A 77 10.07 1.91 -16.75
CA THR A 77 9.57 3.27 -17.04
C THR A 77 8.15 3.48 -16.51
N TYR A 78 7.18 2.61 -16.84
CA TYR A 78 5.76 2.92 -16.61
C TYR A 78 5.20 2.28 -15.34
N ILE A 79 5.57 1.03 -15.06
CA ILE A 79 5.06 0.29 -13.90
C ILE A 79 5.36 0.96 -12.54
N PRO A 80 6.51 1.65 -12.33
CA PRO A 80 6.75 2.34 -11.06
C PRO A 80 5.75 3.47 -10.78
N TYR A 81 5.23 4.13 -11.81
CA TYR A 81 4.17 5.14 -11.66
C TYR A 81 2.85 4.50 -11.26
N LEU A 82 2.48 3.36 -11.86
CA LEU A 82 1.30 2.60 -11.46
C LEU A 82 1.40 2.15 -10.00
N HIS A 83 2.56 1.62 -9.60
CA HIS A 83 2.84 1.26 -8.21
C HIS A 83 2.69 2.46 -7.26
N MET A 84 3.19 3.64 -7.65
CA MET A 84 3.05 4.87 -6.88
C MET A 84 1.58 5.29 -6.73
N LEU A 85 0.79 5.23 -7.81
CA LEU A 85 -0.64 5.56 -7.78
C LEU A 85 -1.41 4.64 -6.83
N LEU A 86 -1.12 3.34 -6.85
CA LEU A 86 -1.73 2.39 -5.92
C LEU A 86 -1.35 2.69 -4.46
N ALA A 87 -0.09 3.05 -4.21
CA ALA A 87 0.36 3.48 -2.88
C ALA A 87 -0.38 4.74 -2.39
N ILE A 88 -0.64 5.72 -3.28
CA ILE A 88 -1.47 6.89 -2.97
C ILE A 88 -2.90 6.45 -2.65
N GLY A 89 -3.45 5.48 -3.39
CA GLY A 89 -4.75 4.89 -3.14
C GLY A 89 -4.88 4.31 -1.74
N ILE A 90 -3.88 3.54 -1.29
CA ILE A 90 -3.82 2.96 0.07
C ILE A 90 -3.88 4.07 1.13
N ILE A 91 -3.03 5.10 1.00
CA ILE A 91 -2.97 6.22 1.96
C ILE A 91 -4.29 6.98 1.98
N SER A 92 -4.85 7.30 0.80
CA SER A 92 -6.11 8.01 0.66
C SER A 92 -7.27 7.26 1.31
N ASN A 93 -7.31 5.94 1.12
CA ASN A 93 -8.34 5.09 1.69
C ASN A 93 -8.24 5.01 3.23
N TYR A 94 -7.03 4.94 3.80
CA TYR A 94 -6.84 5.09 5.25
C TYR A 94 -7.31 6.45 5.77
N ALA A 95 -7.05 7.54 5.05
CA ALA A 95 -7.52 8.88 5.44
C ALA A 95 -9.06 8.95 5.47
N VAL A 96 -9.73 8.33 4.48
CA VAL A 96 -11.20 8.23 4.46
C VAL A 96 -11.72 7.42 5.64
N MET A 97 -11.10 6.27 5.96
CA MET A 97 -11.47 5.46 7.12
C MET A 97 -11.35 6.24 8.43
N LEU A 98 -10.25 6.99 8.61
CA LEU A 98 -10.05 7.85 9.77
C LEU A 98 -11.11 8.94 9.87
N GLY A 99 -11.46 9.58 8.74
CA GLY A 99 -12.53 10.58 8.67
C GLY A 99 -13.88 10.01 9.12
N ILE A 100 -14.28 8.87 8.56
CA ILE A 100 -15.54 8.20 8.94
C ILE A 100 -15.56 7.84 10.42
N LYS A 101 -14.46 7.26 10.93
CA LYS A 101 -14.39 6.84 12.34
C LYS A 101 -14.53 8.04 13.28
N ARG A 102 -13.84 9.15 13.00
CA ARG A 102 -13.96 10.40 13.76
C ARG A 102 -15.38 10.97 13.75
N THR A 103 -16.09 10.89 12.62
CA THR A 103 -17.47 11.35 12.53
C THR A 103 -18.39 10.51 13.41
N ILE A 104 -18.24 9.18 13.41
CA ILE A 104 -19.05 8.30 14.27
C ILE A 104 -18.76 8.59 15.74
N ASP A 105 -17.48 8.64 16.13
CA ASP A 105 -17.07 8.90 17.52
C ASP A 105 -17.46 10.30 18.03
N GLY A 106 -17.71 11.25 17.12
CA GLY A 106 -18.18 12.59 17.45
C GLY A 106 -19.70 12.71 17.60
N ILE A 107 -20.47 11.76 17.06
CA ILE A 107 -21.92 11.67 17.25
C ILE A 107 -22.26 11.01 18.59
N ASP A 108 -21.40 10.10 19.06
CA ASP A 108 -21.56 9.39 20.34
C ASP A 108 -21.10 10.20 21.59
N LYS A 109 -20.79 11.50 21.44
CA LYS A 109 -20.41 12.43 22.52
C LYS A 109 -21.47 13.49 22.76
#